data_AF-A6K2X7-F1
#
_entry.id   AF-A6K2X7-F1
#
_cell.length_a   1.000
_cell.length_b   1.000
_cell.length_c   1.000
_cell.angle_alpha   90.00
_cell.angle_beta   90.00
_cell.angle_gamma   90.00
#
_symmetry.space_group_name_H-M   'P 1'
#
loop_
_entity.id
_entity.type
_entity.pdbx_description
1 polymer ?
#
loop_
_entity_poly.entity_id
_entity_poly.type
_entity_poly.pdbx_seq_one_letter_code
_entity_poly.pdbx_strand_id
1 'polypeptide(L)'
;MEDYLQDCRAALQESRPLHVVLGNEACDLDSMVSALALAFYLTKTSEAEDIFIPVLNIKRSELPLRGDNVFFLQEVKIAESALIFRDEIDLLALHQAGQLTLILVDHHMLPKSDAALEEAVAEVLDHRPIEQKYCPPCHVSVELVGSCATLVAERILQGAPETLDRQTAALLHGTIILDCVNMDAKIGKATLKDNEYVEKLEALFPDLPKRKDIFDSLQKAKFDVSGLTTEQMLRKDQKTIYRQGTKVAVSAVYMDLEKPQRYGMPLDHRCPLTTFACACLL
;
A
#
# COMPACT_ATOMS: atom_id res chain seq x y z
N MET A 1 -4.93 -7.32 -15.21
CA MET A 1 -3.86 -6.49 -14.59
C MET A 1 -2.49 -6.61 -15.28
N GLU A 2 -1.98 -7.80 -15.59
CA GLU A 2 -0.57 -7.98 -15.96
C GLU A 2 -0.15 -7.29 -17.27
N ASP A 3 -0.89 -7.45 -18.36
CA ASP A 3 -0.62 -6.75 -19.63
C ASP A 3 -0.58 -5.22 -19.43
N TYR A 4 -1.52 -4.70 -18.65
CA TYR A 4 -1.57 -3.28 -18.30
C TYR A 4 -0.31 -2.82 -17.55
N LEU A 5 0.21 -3.59 -16.60
CA LEU A 5 1.45 -3.23 -15.90
C LEU A 5 2.67 -3.26 -16.83
N GLN A 6 2.68 -4.12 -17.84
CA GLN A 6 3.71 -4.11 -18.89
C GLN A 6 3.60 -2.85 -19.76
N ASP A 7 2.38 -2.44 -20.12
CA ASP A 7 2.14 -1.19 -20.84
C ASP A 7 2.60 0.02 -20.02
N CYS A 8 2.35 0.04 -18.69
CA CYS A 8 2.88 1.07 -17.80
C CYS A 8 4.42 1.13 -17.85
N ARG A 9 5.11 -0.02 -17.88
CA ARG A 9 6.57 -0.05 -18.00
C ARG A 9 7.08 0.45 -19.34
N ALA A 10 6.40 0.11 -20.42
CA ALA A 10 6.73 0.62 -21.75
C ALA A 10 6.57 2.16 -21.79
N ALA A 11 5.50 2.68 -21.21
CA ALA A 11 5.22 4.12 -21.14
C ALA A 11 6.32 4.92 -20.42
N LEU A 12 7.03 4.33 -19.45
CA LEU A 12 8.18 4.99 -18.79
C LEU A 12 9.37 5.25 -19.72
N GLN A 13 9.46 4.52 -20.84
CA GLN A 13 10.54 4.69 -21.82
C GLN A 13 10.19 5.72 -22.90
N GLU A 14 8.96 6.22 -22.91
CA GLU A 14 8.46 7.19 -23.87
C GLU A 14 8.54 8.61 -23.31
N SER A 15 8.89 9.58 -24.15
CA SER A 15 8.86 11.00 -23.76
C SER A 15 7.42 11.54 -23.87
N ARG A 16 6.59 11.25 -22.87
CA ARG A 16 5.18 11.65 -22.80
C ARG A 16 4.79 12.15 -21.40
N PRO A 17 3.71 12.94 -21.27
CA PRO A 17 3.08 13.17 -19.98
C PRO A 17 2.66 11.86 -19.31
N LEU A 18 2.85 11.79 -17.99
CA LEU A 18 2.57 10.64 -17.15
C LEU A 18 1.60 11.01 -16.04
N HIS A 19 0.59 10.18 -15.86
CA HIS A 19 -0.30 10.20 -14.71
C HIS A 19 0.16 9.12 -13.74
N VAL A 20 0.51 9.49 -12.51
CA VAL A 20 1.01 8.55 -11.50
C VAL A 20 0.02 8.46 -10.35
N VAL A 21 -0.34 7.24 -9.99
CA VAL A 21 -1.11 6.94 -8.78
C VAL A 21 -0.14 6.46 -7.71
N LEU A 22 -0.02 7.23 -6.63
CA LEU A 22 0.99 7.04 -5.59
C LEU A 22 0.31 6.73 -4.26
N GLY A 23 0.70 5.61 -3.64
CA GLY A 23 0.34 5.28 -2.27
C GLY A 23 1.24 5.95 -1.24
N ASN A 24 0.97 5.73 0.05
CA ASN A 24 1.80 6.27 1.12
C ASN A 24 3.19 5.58 1.18
N GLU A 25 4.13 6.20 1.91
CA GLU A 25 5.53 5.75 2.05
C GLU A 25 5.72 4.48 2.91
N ALA A 26 4.70 4.08 3.70
CA ALA A 26 4.73 2.79 4.37
C ALA A 26 4.56 1.65 3.34
N CYS A 27 3.82 1.92 2.26
CA CYS A 27 3.47 0.99 1.20
C CYS A 27 2.93 -0.32 1.80
N ASP A 28 1.99 -0.19 2.73
CA ASP A 28 1.21 -1.31 3.21
C ASP A 28 0.28 -1.84 2.11
N LEU A 29 -0.47 -2.89 2.45
CA LEU A 29 -1.34 -3.55 1.49
C LEU A 29 -2.40 -2.60 0.92
N ASP A 30 -2.92 -1.68 1.73
CA ASP A 30 -3.93 -0.71 1.31
C ASP A 30 -3.38 0.26 0.28
N SER A 31 -2.24 0.90 0.57
CA SER A 31 -1.55 1.77 -0.36
C SER A 31 -1.21 1.08 -1.69
N MET A 32 -0.68 -0.15 -1.64
CA MET A 32 -0.33 -0.89 -2.85
C MET A 32 -1.57 -1.22 -3.69
N VAL A 33 -2.60 -1.79 -3.07
CA VAL A 33 -3.81 -2.23 -3.80
C VAL A 33 -4.61 -1.05 -4.29
N SER A 34 -4.76 0.00 -3.48
CA SER A 34 -5.46 1.22 -3.89
C SER A 34 -4.78 1.85 -5.11
N ALA A 35 -3.44 1.89 -5.14
CA ALA A 35 -2.71 2.43 -6.30
C ALA A 35 -2.91 1.57 -7.55
N LEU A 36 -2.73 0.25 -7.43
CA LEU A 36 -2.89 -0.68 -8.55
C LEU A 36 -4.31 -0.67 -9.13
N ALA A 37 -5.32 -0.79 -8.27
CA ALA A 37 -6.71 -0.89 -8.69
C ALA A 37 -7.23 0.43 -9.27
N LEU A 38 -6.90 1.57 -8.66
CA LEU A 38 -7.32 2.87 -9.17
C LEU A 38 -6.63 3.20 -10.50
N ALA A 39 -5.33 2.97 -10.62
CA ALA A 39 -4.60 3.24 -11.86
C ALA A 39 -5.09 2.34 -13.01
N PHE A 40 -5.38 1.07 -12.73
CA PHE A 40 -5.96 0.14 -13.71
C PHE A 40 -7.33 0.63 -14.18
N TYR A 41 -8.21 1.00 -13.25
CA TYR A 41 -9.53 1.56 -13.55
C TYR A 41 -9.43 2.81 -14.42
N LEU A 42 -8.65 3.81 -14.00
CA LEU A 42 -8.52 5.08 -14.72
C LEU A 42 -7.98 4.90 -16.13
N THR A 43 -7.02 3.98 -16.32
CA THR A 43 -6.50 3.65 -17.66
C THR A 43 -7.56 3.01 -18.54
N LYS A 44 -8.38 2.10 -17.98
CA LYS A 44 -9.45 1.42 -18.73
C LYS A 44 -10.61 2.34 -19.11
N THR A 45 -10.84 3.41 -18.33
CA THR A 45 -11.92 4.37 -18.55
C THR A 45 -11.47 5.66 -19.22
N SER A 46 -10.18 5.83 -19.53
CA SER A 46 -9.69 7.07 -20.15
C SER A 46 -10.15 7.17 -21.60
N GLU A 47 -10.93 8.21 -21.90
CA GLU A 47 -11.33 8.54 -23.28
C GLU A 47 -10.15 9.03 -24.13
N ALA A 48 -9.11 9.59 -23.49
CA ALA A 48 -7.92 10.11 -24.15
C ALA A 48 -6.82 9.05 -24.32
N GLU A 49 -7.09 7.79 -23.97
CA GLU A 49 -6.11 6.70 -23.97
C GLU A 49 -4.88 7.01 -23.08
N ASP A 50 -5.10 7.79 -22.02
CA ASP A 50 -4.08 8.08 -21.01
C ASP A 50 -3.73 6.81 -20.22
N ILE A 51 -2.44 6.66 -19.92
CA ILE A 51 -1.92 5.57 -19.09
C ILE A 51 -1.67 6.13 -17.69
N PHE A 52 -2.34 5.54 -16.71
CA PHE A 52 -2.11 5.81 -15.29
C PHE A 52 -1.15 4.76 -14.75
N ILE A 53 -0.08 5.20 -14.10
CA ILE A 53 1.02 4.35 -13.65
C ILE A 53 0.94 4.20 -12.13
N PRO A 54 0.72 2.99 -11.60
CA PRO A 54 0.75 2.74 -10.17
C PRO A 54 2.21 2.67 -9.72
N VAL A 55 2.58 3.51 -8.76
CA VAL A 55 3.93 3.54 -8.19
C VAL A 55 3.87 3.12 -6.73
N LEU A 56 4.62 2.07 -6.39
CA LEU A 56 4.83 1.66 -5.00
C LEU A 56 5.85 2.62 -4.37
N ASN A 57 5.44 3.36 -3.35
CA ASN A 57 6.22 4.46 -2.75
C ASN A 57 7.32 3.97 -1.78
N ILE A 58 8.06 2.95 -2.19
CA ILE A 58 9.23 2.38 -1.53
C ILE A 58 10.26 2.03 -2.59
N LYS A 59 11.50 1.76 -2.16
CA LYS A 59 12.49 1.21 -3.10
C LYS A 59 12.12 -0.23 -3.46
N ARG A 60 12.45 -0.70 -4.66
CA ARG A 60 12.25 -2.12 -5.04
C ARG A 60 12.86 -3.08 -4.02
N SER A 61 14.06 -2.75 -3.52
CA SER A 61 14.77 -3.55 -2.51
C SER A 61 14.03 -3.69 -1.17
N GLU A 62 12.98 -2.91 -0.93
CA GLU A 62 12.20 -2.90 0.31
C GLU A 62 10.88 -3.67 0.21
N LEU A 63 10.47 -4.12 -0.99
CA LEU A 63 9.28 -4.96 -1.16
C LEU A 63 9.33 -6.23 -0.29
N PRO A 64 10.47 -6.95 -0.15
CA PRO A 64 10.52 -8.14 0.69
C PRO A 64 10.13 -7.89 2.16
N LEU A 65 10.22 -6.65 2.64
CA LEU A 65 9.82 -6.29 4.02
C LEU A 65 8.29 -6.31 4.20
N ARG A 66 7.50 -6.26 3.13
CA ARG A 66 6.03 -6.25 3.13
C ARG A 66 5.53 -7.64 2.74
N GLY A 67 5.64 -8.57 3.69
CA GLY A 67 5.33 -9.99 3.49
C GLY A 67 3.90 -10.26 3.05
N ASP A 68 2.94 -9.48 3.55
CA ASP A 68 1.55 -9.45 3.08
C ASP A 68 1.43 -9.00 1.62
N ASN A 69 2.12 -7.93 1.20
CA ASN A 69 2.15 -7.50 -0.20
C ASN A 69 2.72 -8.60 -1.11
N VAL A 70 3.88 -9.15 -0.75
CA VAL A 70 4.56 -10.21 -1.52
C VAL A 70 3.67 -11.45 -1.65
N PHE A 71 3.12 -11.92 -0.53
CA PHE A 71 2.19 -13.04 -0.52
C PHE A 71 0.98 -12.77 -1.42
N PHE A 72 0.38 -11.59 -1.31
CA PHE A 72 -0.85 -11.32 -2.03
C PHE A 72 -0.64 -11.19 -3.53
N LEU A 73 0.46 -10.55 -3.96
CA LEU A 73 0.87 -10.48 -5.36
C LEU A 73 1.05 -11.88 -5.95
N GLN A 74 1.65 -12.81 -5.21
CA GLN A 74 1.82 -14.20 -5.64
C GLN A 74 0.48 -14.93 -5.77
N GLU A 75 -0.41 -14.79 -4.78
CA GLU A 75 -1.76 -15.38 -4.80
C GLU A 75 -2.58 -14.91 -6.00
N VAL A 76 -2.51 -13.61 -6.32
CA VAL A 76 -3.21 -13.04 -7.48
C VAL A 76 -2.41 -13.13 -8.77
N LYS A 77 -1.22 -13.76 -8.76
CA LYS A 77 -0.35 -13.94 -9.94
C LYS A 77 0.05 -12.64 -10.64
N ILE A 78 0.49 -11.65 -9.87
CA ILE A 78 1.11 -10.43 -10.40
C ILE A 78 2.62 -10.56 -10.21
N ALA A 79 3.38 -10.52 -11.30
CA ALA A 79 4.83 -10.55 -11.23
C ALA A 79 5.40 -9.27 -10.60
N GLU A 80 6.27 -9.40 -9.60
CA GLU A 80 6.97 -8.26 -8.97
C GLU A 80 7.79 -7.45 -9.98
N SER A 81 8.26 -8.09 -11.06
CA SER A 81 8.98 -7.46 -12.15
C SER A 81 8.12 -6.51 -12.98
N ALA A 82 6.79 -6.64 -12.96
CA ALA A 82 5.88 -5.74 -13.65
C ALA A 82 5.63 -4.44 -12.88
N LEU A 83 5.72 -4.49 -11.54
CA LEU A 83 5.50 -3.32 -10.66
C LEU A 83 6.56 -2.24 -10.86
N ILE A 84 6.19 -0.99 -10.61
CA ILE A 84 7.07 0.19 -10.68
C ILE A 84 7.26 0.76 -9.29
N PHE A 85 8.50 1.00 -8.91
CA PHE A 85 8.88 1.48 -7.57
C PHE A 85 9.36 2.93 -7.59
N ARG A 86 9.37 3.55 -6.41
CA ARG A 86 9.79 4.94 -6.21
C ARG A 86 11.19 5.24 -6.75
N ASP A 87 12.10 4.27 -6.69
CA ASP A 87 13.49 4.39 -7.18
C ASP A 87 13.66 4.09 -8.68
N GLU A 88 12.57 3.79 -9.38
CA GLU A 88 12.58 3.50 -10.83
C GLU A 88 11.97 4.62 -11.67
N ILE A 89 11.46 5.68 -11.03
CA ILE A 89 10.82 6.82 -11.69
C ILE A 89 11.22 8.14 -11.02
N ASP A 90 11.74 9.08 -11.81
CA ASP A 90 12.10 10.42 -11.31
C ASP A 90 10.92 11.38 -11.40
N LEU A 91 10.05 11.35 -10.38
CA LEU A 91 8.88 12.24 -10.33
C LEU A 91 9.28 13.72 -10.29
N LEU A 92 10.44 14.07 -9.70
CA LEU A 92 10.87 15.45 -9.64
C LEU A 92 11.25 15.96 -11.03
N ALA A 93 12.01 15.18 -11.81
CA ALA A 93 12.33 15.53 -13.18
C ALA A 93 11.08 15.64 -14.06
N LEU A 94 10.14 14.71 -13.93
CA LEU A 94 8.86 14.76 -14.66
C LEU A 94 8.05 16.01 -14.30
N HIS A 95 7.99 16.36 -13.01
CA HIS A 95 7.32 17.58 -12.57
C HIS A 95 7.99 18.84 -13.13
N GLN A 96 9.33 18.94 -13.05
CA GLN A 96 10.09 20.07 -13.59
C GLN A 96 9.94 20.21 -15.11
N ALA A 97 9.71 19.11 -15.82
CA ALA A 97 9.41 19.11 -17.25
C ALA A 97 7.94 19.46 -17.58
N GLY A 98 7.07 19.62 -16.57
CA GLY A 98 5.63 19.83 -16.76
C GLY A 98 4.90 18.60 -17.30
N GLN A 99 5.46 17.40 -17.08
CA GLN A 99 4.98 16.13 -17.62
C GLN A 99 4.35 15.22 -16.55
N LEU A 100 4.17 15.70 -15.32
CA LEU A 100 3.64 14.90 -14.21
C LEU A 100 2.25 15.35 -13.77
N THR A 101 1.34 14.40 -13.68
CA THR A 101 0.10 14.51 -12.89
C THR A 101 0.13 13.45 -11.78
N LEU A 102 -0.14 13.83 -10.54
CA LEU A 102 -0.19 12.95 -9.38
C LEU A 102 -1.61 12.74 -8.87
N ILE A 103 -1.93 11.50 -8.55
CA ILE A 103 -3.10 11.08 -7.79
C ILE A 103 -2.60 10.40 -6.53
N LEU A 104 -2.98 10.90 -5.36
CA LEU A 104 -2.60 10.28 -4.09
C LEU A 104 -3.71 9.36 -3.61
N VAL A 105 -3.33 8.16 -3.20
CA VAL A 105 -4.22 7.19 -2.58
C VAL A 105 -3.70 6.80 -1.20
N ASP A 106 -4.61 6.57 -0.26
CA ASP A 106 -4.29 6.18 1.13
C ASP A 106 -3.38 7.20 1.85
N HIS A 107 -3.29 8.41 1.27
CA HIS A 107 -2.75 9.59 1.91
C HIS A 107 -3.15 10.90 1.22
N HIS A 108 -3.21 11.98 2.01
CA HIS A 108 -3.49 13.34 1.54
C HIS A 108 -2.34 14.34 1.74
N MET A 109 -1.22 13.91 2.30
CA MET A 109 -0.04 14.76 2.54
C MET A 109 1.23 14.07 2.05
N LEU A 110 1.94 14.72 1.13
CA LEU A 110 3.27 14.29 0.72
C LEU A 110 4.27 14.51 1.87
N PRO A 111 5.29 13.63 2.00
CA PRO A 111 6.37 13.88 2.93
C PRO A 111 7.18 15.11 2.52
N LYS A 112 7.89 15.71 3.47
CA LYS A 112 8.70 16.93 3.21
C LYS A 112 9.72 16.78 2.08
N SER A 113 10.22 15.57 1.85
CA SER A 113 11.12 15.28 0.73
C SER A 113 10.48 15.48 -0.63
N ASP A 114 9.15 15.39 -0.68
CA ASP A 114 8.34 15.44 -1.90
C ASP A 114 7.51 16.73 -1.99
N ALA A 115 7.77 17.72 -1.13
CA ALA A 115 7.04 18.99 -1.11
C ALA A 115 7.06 19.73 -2.47
N ALA A 116 8.11 19.54 -3.26
CA ALA A 116 8.20 20.10 -4.61
C ALA A 116 7.19 19.49 -5.61
N LEU A 117 6.51 18.39 -5.25
CA LEU A 117 5.52 17.73 -6.10
C LEU A 117 4.08 18.15 -5.78
N GLU A 118 3.85 18.99 -4.77
CA GLU A 118 2.52 19.41 -4.32
C GLU A 118 1.67 20.00 -5.46
N GLU A 119 2.28 20.80 -6.34
CA GLU A 119 1.59 21.41 -7.49
C GLU A 119 1.20 20.40 -8.57
N ALA A 120 1.80 19.20 -8.58
CA ALA A 120 1.43 18.13 -9.51
C ALA A 120 0.23 17.31 -9.02
N VAL A 121 -0.18 17.45 -7.75
CA VAL A 121 -1.29 16.68 -7.18
C VAL A 121 -2.63 17.18 -7.73
N ALA A 122 -3.28 16.35 -8.53
CA ALA A 122 -4.56 16.65 -9.17
C ALA A 122 -5.75 16.03 -8.43
N GLU A 123 -5.55 14.90 -7.75
CA GLU A 123 -6.60 14.19 -7.02
C GLU A 123 -6.04 13.49 -5.78
N VAL A 124 -6.85 13.42 -4.73
CA VAL A 124 -6.58 12.69 -3.50
C VAL A 124 -7.77 11.81 -3.15
N LEU A 125 -7.51 10.55 -2.87
CA LEU A 125 -8.44 9.60 -2.27
C LEU A 125 -7.83 9.03 -0.98
N ASP A 126 -8.34 9.42 0.17
CA ASP A 126 -7.79 8.98 1.46
C ASP A 126 -8.94 8.65 2.43
N HIS A 127 -8.67 7.78 3.40
CA HIS A 127 -9.64 7.40 4.43
C HIS A 127 -9.27 7.91 5.83
N ARG A 128 -8.14 8.62 5.94
CA ARG A 128 -7.60 9.15 7.20
C ARG A 128 -8.18 10.55 7.50
N PRO A 129 -8.33 10.94 8.78
CA PRO A 129 -8.82 12.26 9.13
C PRO A 129 -7.98 13.38 8.51
N ILE A 130 -8.62 14.35 7.83
CA ILE A 130 -7.94 15.55 7.35
C ILE A 130 -7.61 16.45 8.55
N GLU A 131 -6.33 16.73 8.76
CA GLU A 131 -5.93 17.81 9.64
C GLU A 131 -6.21 19.15 8.95
N GLN A 132 -7.12 19.97 9.50
CA GLN A 132 -7.63 21.23 8.91
C GLN A 132 -6.56 22.25 8.44
N LYS A 133 -5.28 22.03 8.75
CA LYS A 133 -4.18 22.89 8.35
C LYS A 133 -3.67 22.65 6.93
N TYR A 134 -4.04 21.55 6.28
CA TYR A 134 -3.52 21.20 4.96
C TYR A 134 -4.61 20.57 4.09
N CYS A 135 -5.16 21.37 3.16
CA CYS A 135 -5.94 20.85 2.04
C CYS A 135 -5.15 21.16 0.76
N PRO A 136 -4.68 20.15 0.02
CA PRO A 136 -4.06 20.40 -1.27
C PRO A 136 -5.06 21.11 -2.21
N PRO A 137 -4.60 21.97 -3.14
CA PRO A 137 -5.45 22.77 -4.02
C PRO A 137 -6.04 21.94 -5.17
N CYS A 138 -6.54 20.75 -4.87
CA CYS A 138 -6.98 19.75 -5.84
C CYS A 138 -8.33 19.13 -5.44
N HIS A 139 -8.84 18.19 -6.23
CA HIS A 139 -10.00 17.41 -5.80
C HIS A 139 -9.60 16.46 -4.67
N VAL A 140 -10.24 16.59 -3.52
CA VAL A 140 -9.94 15.78 -2.33
C VAL A 140 -11.20 15.03 -1.92
N SER A 141 -11.17 13.71 -2.06
CA SER A 141 -12.19 12.79 -1.60
C SER A 141 -11.69 12.07 -0.35
N VAL A 142 -12.16 12.51 0.81
CA VAL A 142 -11.84 11.86 2.09
C VAL A 142 -13.09 11.44 2.81
N GLU A 143 -13.14 10.16 3.17
CA GLU A 143 -14.21 9.58 3.95
C GLU A 143 -13.65 8.60 4.97
N LEU A 144 -14.09 8.70 6.22
CA LEU A 144 -13.62 7.83 7.28
C LEU A 144 -14.21 6.43 7.11
N VAL A 145 -13.44 5.54 6.49
CA VAL A 145 -13.72 4.11 6.32
C VAL A 145 -12.55 3.27 6.84
N GLY A 146 -12.74 1.95 6.94
CA GLY A 146 -11.71 1.04 7.47
C GLY A 146 -10.51 0.87 6.54
N SER A 147 -10.70 1.06 5.23
CA SER A 147 -9.67 0.93 4.19
C SER A 147 -9.88 1.90 3.02
N CYS A 148 -8.80 2.47 2.50
CA CYS A 148 -8.82 3.27 1.26
C CYS A 148 -9.29 2.42 0.06
N ALA A 149 -8.98 1.12 0.03
CA ALA A 149 -9.47 0.20 -0.99
C ALA A 149 -11.01 0.12 -1.06
N THR A 150 -11.73 0.43 0.03
CA THR A 150 -13.19 0.57 0.01
C THR A 150 -13.63 1.73 -0.88
N LEU A 151 -12.93 2.86 -0.82
CA LEU A 151 -13.21 4.04 -1.65
C LEU A 151 -12.86 3.78 -3.11
N VAL A 152 -11.79 3.02 -3.38
CA VAL A 152 -11.43 2.60 -4.74
C VAL A 152 -12.49 1.64 -5.31
N ALA A 153 -12.92 0.65 -4.52
CA ALA A 153 -13.98 -0.28 -4.92
C ALA A 153 -15.30 0.46 -5.23
N GLU A 154 -15.63 1.47 -4.43
CA GLU A 154 -16.74 2.38 -4.71
C GLU A 154 -16.60 3.08 -6.04
N ARG A 155 -15.46 3.73 -6.28
CA ARG A 155 -15.20 4.50 -7.50
C ARG A 155 -15.40 3.64 -8.74
N ILE A 156 -14.90 2.40 -8.71
CA ILE A 156 -14.99 1.44 -9.80
C ILE A 156 -16.44 1.01 -10.02
N LEU A 157 -17.12 0.56 -8.96
CA LEU A 157 -18.47 0.01 -9.07
C LEU A 157 -19.54 1.06 -9.43
N GLN A 158 -19.32 2.33 -9.06
CA GLN A 158 -20.22 3.43 -9.45
C GLN A 158 -19.91 4.00 -10.85
N GLY A 159 -18.66 3.89 -11.31
CA GLY A 159 -18.23 4.46 -12.58
C GLY A 159 -18.35 3.48 -13.74
N ALA A 160 -17.53 2.44 -13.73
CA ALA A 160 -17.42 1.45 -14.82
C ALA A 160 -17.18 0.05 -14.23
N PRO A 161 -18.22 -0.58 -13.61
CA PRO A 161 -18.09 -1.88 -12.95
C PRO A 161 -17.62 -3.00 -13.90
N GLU A 162 -17.82 -2.86 -15.21
CA GLU A 162 -17.35 -3.78 -16.24
C GLU A 162 -15.82 -3.84 -16.38
N THR A 163 -15.10 -2.84 -15.87
CA THR A 163 -13.63 -2.84 -15.82
C THR A 163 -13.10 -3.76 -14.72
N LEU A 164 -13.92 -4.08 -13.72
CA LEU A 164 -13.54 -4.91 -12.60
C LEU A 164 -13.47 -6.38 -13.05
N ASP A 165 -12.27 -6.95 -13.01
CA ASP A 165 -12.06 -8.38 -13.20
C ASP A 165 -11.90 -9.09 -11.85
N ARG A 166 -11.93 -10.44 -11.89
CA ARG A 166 -11.75 -11.27 -10.70
C ARG A 166 -10.46 -10.95 -9.95
N GLN A 167 -9.38 -10.65 -10.69
CA GLN A 167 -8.05 -10.40 -10.10
C GLN A 167 -8.05 -9.11 -9.28
N THR A 168 -8.62 -8.03 -9.84
CA THR A 168 -8.75 -6.73 -9.18
C THR A 168 -9.78 -6.76 -8.05
N ALA A 169 -10.88 -7.49 -8.23
CA ALA A 169 -11.85 -7.75 -7.17
C ALA A 169 -11.24 -8.52 -5.99
N ALA A 170 -10.38 -9.50 -6.27
CA ALA A 170 -9.66 -10.24 -5.23
C ALA A 170 -8.72 -9.32 -4.44
N LEU A 171 -7.94 -8.47 -5.14
CA LEU A 171 -7.08 -7.48 -4.50
C LEU A 171 -7.87 -6.57 -3.55
N LEU A 172 -8.93 -5.92 -4.06
CA LEU A 172 -9.77 -5.02 -3.25
C LEU A 172 -10.41 -5.75 -2.06
N HIS A 173 -10.99 -6.93 -2.30
CA HIS A 173 -11.63 -7.74 -1.25
C HIS A 173 -10.66 -8.12 -0.13
N GLY A 174 -9.52 -8.72 -0.47
CA GLY A 174 -8.56 -9.17 0.53
C GLY A 174 -7.97 -8.02 1.34
N THR A 175 -7.69 -6.88 0.71
CA THR A 175 -7.21 -5.67 1.38
C THR A 175 -8.24 -5.10 2.35
N ILE A 176 -9.48 -4.89 1.90
CA ILE A 176 -10.56 -4.37 2.77
C ILE A 176 -10.76 -5.32 3.95
N ILE A 177 -10.75 -6.64 3.72
CA ILE A 177 -10.87 -7.64 4.78
C ILE A 177 -9.71 -7.59 5.78
N LEU A 178 -8.46 -7.45 5.31
CA LEU A 178 -7.30 -7.32 6.20
C LEU A 178 -7.40 -6.06 7.05
N ASP A 179 -7.65 -4.92 6.43
CA ASP A 179 -7.68 -3.65 7.14
C ASP A 179 -8.87 -3.53 8.07
N CYS A 180 -10.03 -4.05 7.68
CA CYS A 180 -11.21 -4.06 8.54
C CYS A 180 -11.20 -5.20 9.57
N VAL A 181 -10.09 -5.93 9.72
CA VAL A 181 -9.91 -7.02 10.69
C VAL A 181 -11.02 -8.06 10.57
N ASN A 182 -11.27 -8.53 9.35
CA ASN A 182 -12.34 -9.46 9.01
C ASN A 182 -13.74 -8.99 9.47
N MET A 183 -13.96 -7.67 9.47
CA MET A 183 -15.21 -7.04 9.91
C MET A 183 -15.57 -7.37 11.38
N ASP A 184 -14.57 -7.63 12.23
CA ASP A 184 -14.83 -7.97 13.64
C ASP A 184 -15.42 -6.76 14.40
N ALA A 185 -16.71 -6.87 14.72
CA ALA A 185 -17.47 -5.86 15.47
C ALA A 185 -16.87 -5.55 16.85
N LYS A 186 -16.07 -6.45 17.44
CA LYS A 186 -15.39 -6.21 18.72
C LYS A 186 -14.20 -5.26 18.58
N ILE A 187 -13.54 -5.27 17.43
CA ILE A 187 -12.41 -4.38 17.11
C ILE A 187 -12.93 -3.03 16.62
N GLY A 188 -14.03 -3.03 15.84
CA GLY A 188 -14.72 -1.82 15.42
C GLY A 188 -13.96 -0.96 14.42
N LYS A 189 -13.01 -1.54 13.66
CA LYS A 189 -12.28 -0.84 12.59
C LYS A 189 -13.10 -0.71 11.29
N ALA A 190 -13.99 -1.66 11.03
CA ALA A 190 -14.88 -1.66 9.88
C ALA A 190 -16.04 -0.66 10.04
N THR A 191 -16.41 0.01 8.96
CA THR A 191 -17.64 0.79 8.84
C THR A 191 -18.73 -0.01 8.12
N LEU A 192 -19.93 0.57 8.04
CA LEU A 192 -21.02 0.00 7.23
C LEU A 192 -20.65 -0.05 5.74
N LYS A 193 -19.91 0.95 5.26
CA LYS A 193 -19.50 1.05 3.86
C LYS A 193 -18.49 -0.01 3.48
N ASP A 194 -17.54 -0.33 4.38
CA ASP A 194 -16.59 -1.42 4.15
C ASP A 194 -17.32 -2.77 3.98
N ASN A 195 -18.33 -3.03 4.83
CA ASN A 195 -19.15 -4.24 4.71
C ASN A 195 -19.95 -4.26 3.40
N GLU A 196 -20.59 -3.14 3.05
CA GLU A 196 -21.38 -3.01 1.82
C GLU A 196 -20.53 -3.32 0.57
N TYR A 197 -19.33 -2.76 0.47
CA TYR A 197 -18.49 -2.94 -0.70
C TYR A 197 -17.86 -4.34 -0.77
N VAL A 198 -17.53 -4.95 0.37
CA VAL A 198 -17.15 -6.38 0.40
C VAL A 198 -18.29 -7.26 -0.08
N GLU A 199 -19.53 -7.02 0.37
CA GLU A 199 -20.70 -7.80 -0.07
C GLU A 199 -20.98 -7.64 -1.56
N LYS A 200 -20.80 -6.43 -2.12
CA LYS A 200 -20.91 -6.19 -3.57
C LYS A 200 -19.84 -6.97 -4.35
N LEU A 201 -18.60 -6.97 -3.90
CA LEU A 201 -17.51 -7.73 -4.53
C LEU A 201 -17.80 -9.24 -4.49
N GLU A 202 -18.25 -9.77 -3.36
CA GLU A 202 -18.62 -11.18 -3.19
C GLU A 202 -19.82 -11.59 -4.05
N ALA A 203 -20.80 -10.70 -4.23
CA ALA A 203 -21.95 -10.94 -5.09
C ALA A 203 -21.57 -11.01 -6.58
N LEU A 204 -20.64 -10.17 -7.03
CA LEU A 204 -20.15 -10.16 -8.41
C LEU A 204 -19.17 -11.30 -8.70
N PHE A 205 -18.38 -11.70 -7.69
CA PHE A 205 -17.34 -12.71 -7.80
C PHE A 205 -17.50 -13.76 -6.68
N PRO A 206 -18.46 -14.70 -6.82
CA PRO A 206 -18.80 -15.65 -5.76
C PRO A 206 -17.70 -16.70 -5.46
N ASP A 207 -16.66 -16.77 -6.30
CA ASP A 207 -15.50 -17.62 -6.13
C ASP A 207 -14.30 -16.91 -5.47
N LEU A 208 -14.51 -15.69 -4.97
CA LEU A 208 -13.55 -15.03 -4.09
C LEU A 208 -13.29 -15.87 -2.83
N PRO A 209 -12.07 -15.80 -2.25
CA PRO A 209 -11.77 -16.49 -1.01
C PRO A 209 -12.73 -16.09 0.11
N LYS A 210 -13.03 -17.03 1.01
CA LYS A 210 -13.81 -16.71 2.21
C LYS A 210 -13.06 -15.68 3.04
N ARG A 211 -13.78 -14.69 3.59
CA ARG A 211 -13.22 -13.58 4.39
C ARG A 211 -12.22 -14.05 5.45
N LYS A 212 -12.56 -15.10 6.22
CA LYS A 212 -11.67 -15.66 7.25
C LYS A 212 -10.38 -16.25 6.67
N ASP A 213 -10.47 -16.99 5.57
CA ASP A 213 -9.33 -17.70 5.00
C ASP A 213 -8.30 -16.70 4.43
N ILE A 214 -8.78 -15.66 3.73
CA ILE A 214 -7.90 -14.60 3.21
C ILE A 214 -7.35 -13.72 4.34
N PHE A 215 -8.17 -13.39 5.34
CA PHE A 215 -7.71 -12.65 6.53
C PHE A 215 -6.59 -13.38 7.25
N ASP A 216 -6.79 -14.65 7.60
CA ASP A 216 -5.81 -15.45 8.33
C ASP A 216 -4.50 -15.58 7.53
N SER A 217 -4.60 -15.74 6.20
CA SER A 217 -3.44 -15.88 5.31
C SER A 217 -2.63 -14.58 5.19
N LEU A 218 -3.30 -13.46 4.94
CA LEU A 218 -2.66 -12.14 4.88
C LEU A 218 -2.07 -11.75 6.23
N GLN A 219 -2.80 -12.00 7.33
CA GLN A 219 -2.33 -11.70 8.67
C GLN A 219 -1.08 -12.51 9.02
N LYS A 220 -1.04 -13.79 8.63
CA LYS A 220 0.14 -14.65 8.79
C LYS A 220 1.31 -14.11 7.98
N ALA A 221 1.11 -13.77 6.71
CA ALA A 221 2.16 -13.24 5.84
C ALA A 221 2.72 -11.90 6.32
N LYS A 222 1.85 -11.02 6.87
CA LYS A 222 2.23 -9.73 7.44
C LYS A 222 3.28 -9.85 8.54
N PHE A 223 3.16 -10.87 9.39
CA PHE A 223 4.07 -11.11 10.52
C PHE A 223 5.13 -12.18 10.26
N ASP A 224 5.13 -12.84 9.10
CA ASP A 224 6.16 -13.81 8.76
C ASP A 224 7.49 -13.11 8.49
N VAL A 225 8.54 -13.61 9.16
CA VAL A 225 9.93 -13.12 9.06
C VAL A 225 10.88 -14.23 8.60
N SER A 226 10.38 -15.43 8.34
CA SER A 226 11.22 -16.61 8.07
C SER A 226 12.07 -16.51 6.79
N GLY A 227 11.64 -15.69 5.83
CA GLY A 227 12.37 -15.40 4.58
C GLY A 227 13.28 -14.16 4.65
N LEU A 228 13.36 -13.48 5.79
CA LEU A 228 14.11 -12.23 5.92
C LEU A 228 15.52 -12.45 6.50
N THR A 229 16.48 -11.70 5.98
CA THR A 229 17.79 -11.54 6.64
C THR A 229 17.65 -10.77 7.96
N THR A 230 18.63 -10.89 8.87
CA THR A 230 18.62 -10.15 10.14
C THR A 230 18.47 -8.63 9.94
N GLU A 231 19.14 -8.07 8.93
CA GLU A 231 19.00 -6.64 8.58
C GLU A 231 17.57 -6.30 8.17
N GLN A 232 16.96 -7.13 7.31
CA GLN A 232 15.59 -6.93 6.86
C GLN A 232 14.58 -7.07 8.01
N MET A 233 14.78 -8.04 8.91
CA MET A 233 13.95 -8.20 10.10
C MET A 233 13.97 -6.93 10.96
N LEU A 234 15.14 -6.34 11.18
CA LEU A 234 15.27 -5.10 11.94
C LEU A 234 14.64 -3.90 11.21
N ARG A 235 14.63 -3.89 9.88
CA ARG A 235 14.05 -2.77 9.10
C ARG A 235 12.53 -2.85 8.93
N LYS A 236 11.93 -4.05 9.00
CA LYS A 236 10.51 -4.29 8.70
C LYS A 236 9.54 -3.40 9.50
N ASP A 237 9.73 -3.28 10.81
CA ASP A 237 8.95 -2.39 11.67
C ASP A 237 9.90 -1.51 12.49
N GLN A 238 10.71 -0.73 11.77
CA GLN A 238 11.63 0.24 12.36
C GLN A 238 11.00 1.62 12.41
N LYS A 239 11.00 2.24 13.59
CA LYS A 239 10.67 3.65 13.79
C LYS A 239 11.92 4.41 14.15
N THR A 240 12.17 5.51 13.45
CA THR A 240 13.30 6.40 13.75
C THR A 240 12.79 7.66 14.43
N ILE A 241 13.37 7.98 15.58
CA ILE A 241 13.05 9.17 16.38
C ILE A 241 14.27 10.08 16.39
N TYR A 242 14.05 11.36 16.11
CA TYR A 242 15.08 12.40 16.20
C TYR A 242 14.77 13.31 17.39
N ARG A 243 15.69 13.43 18.34
CA ARG A 243 15.54 14.33 19.48
C ARG A 243 16.90 14.93 19.87
N GLN A 244 16.99 16.27 19.85
CA GLN A 244 18.16 17.03 20.33
C GLN A 244 19.50 16.55 19.73
N GLY A 245 19.53 16.30 18.42
CA GLY A 245 20.74 15.81 17.73
C GLY A 245 21.03 14.32 17.89
N THR A 246 20.21 13.58 18.65
CA THR A 246 20.29 12.11 18.73
C THR A 246 19.27 11.48 17.77
N LYS A 247 19.73 10.49 17.00
CA LYS A 247 18.89 9.64 16.15
C LYS A 247 18.78 8.26 16.80
N VAL A 248 17.56 7.83 17.11
CA VAL A 248 17.30 6.50 17.70
C VAL A 248 16.42 5.72 16.74
N ALA A 249 16.85 4.52 16.36
CA ALA A 249 16.01 3.57 15.64
C ALA A 249 15.52 2.48 16.59
N VAL A 250 14.20 2.26 16.63
CA VAL A 250 13.54 1.23 17.41
C VAL A 250 12.88 0.26 16.45
N SER A 251 13.27 -1.01 16.52
CA SER A 251 12.73 -2.07 15.68
C SER A 251 11.87 -3.02 16.49
N ALA A 252 10.67 -3.33 16.00
CA ALA A 252 9.82 -4.40 16.52
C ALA A 252 9.96 -5.65 15.66
N VAL A 253 10.25 -6.79 16.29
CA VAL A 253 10.40 -8.09 15.62
C VAL A 253 9.47 -9.10 16.28
N TYR A 254 8.63 -9.74 15.47
CA TYR A 254 7.66 -10.75 15.91
C TYR A 254 8.27 -12.14 15.71
N MET A 255 8.65 -12.82 16.80
CA MET A 255 9.20 -14.17 16.75
C MET A 255 9.04 -14.92 18.09
N ASP A 256 9.04 -16.24 18.04
CA ASP A 256 9.12 -17.08 19.25
C ASP A 256 10.49 -16.95 19.93
N LEU A 257 10.49 -16.59 21.23
CA LEU A 257 11.69 -16.35 22.04
C LEU A 257 12.56 -17.61 22.30
N GLU A 258 12.10 -18.81 21.93
CA GLU A 258 12.90 -20.03 22.03
C GLU A 258 13.86 -20.23 20.83
N LYS A 259 13.72 -19.43 19.76
CA LYS A 259 14.56 -19.48 18.53
C LYS A 259 15.57 -18.33 18.28
N PRO A 260 15.88 -17.36 19.17
CA PRO A 260 16.82 -16.25 18.90
C PRO A 260 18.24 -16.69 18.52
N GLN A 261 18.72 -17.79 19.11
CA GLN A 261 20.07 -18.31 18.87
C GLN A 261 20.30 -18.77 17.42
N ARG A 262 19.23 -19.09 16.66
CA ARG A 262 19.34 -19.43 15.24
C ARG A 262 19.63 -18.23 14.34
N TYR A 263 19.35 -17.01 14.80
CA TYR A 263 19.46 -15.78 14.00
C TYR A 263 20.56 -14.83 14.48
N GLY A 264 21.41 -15.27 15.42
CA GLY A 264 22.57 -14.50 15.88
C GLY A 264 22.23 -13.24 16.70
N MET A 265 21.01 -13.11 17.24
CA MET A 265 20.64 -11.99 18.09
C MET A 265 21.02 -12.24 19.56
N PRO A 266 21.72 -11.30 20.25
CA PRO A 266 22.08 -11.45 21.66
C PRO A 266 20.84 -11.36 22.57
N LEU A 267 20.74 -12.28 23.54
CA LEU A 267 19.68 -12.34 24.55
C LEU A 267 20.08 -11.54 25.80
N ASP A 268 19.27 -10.55 26.22
CA ASP A 268 19.33 -10.00 27.58
C ASP A 268 18.20 -10.63 28.42
N HIS A 269 18.58 -11.43 29.42
CA HIS A 269 17.69 -12.27 30.22
C HIS A 269 16.86 -11.52 31.29
N ARG A 270 16.70 -10.20 31.18
CA ARG A 270 16.10 -9.34 32.23
C ARG A 270 14.73 -8.72 31.90
N CYS A 271 14.03 -9.16 30.84
CA CYS A 271 12.70 -8.64 30.52
C CYS A 271 11.64 -9.76 30.43
N PRO A 272 10.62 -9.79 31.31
CA PRO A 272 9.59 -10.83 31.31
C PRO A 272 8.38 -10.53 30.39
N LEU A 273 8.53 -9.70 29.35
CA LEU A 273 7.46 -9.37 28.39
C LEU A 273 7.89 -9.63 26.94
N THR A 274 7.03 -10.30 26.18
CA THR A 274 7.20 -10.85 24.83
C THR A 274 7.21 -9.79 23.72
N THR A 275 8.20 -8.90 23.69
CA THR A 275 8.57 -8.06 22.54
C THR A 275 10.03 -7.62 22.69
N PHE A 276 10.90 -7.90 21.71
CA PHE A 276 12.22 -7.28 21.68
C PHE A 276 12.13 -5.93 20.96
N ALA A 277 12.42 -4.85 21.67
CA ALA A 277 12.81 -3.59 21.07
C ALA A 277 14.34 -3.61 20.93
N CYS A 278 14.86 -3.80 19.72
CA CYS A 278 16.29 -3.60 19.50
C CYS A 278 16.51 -2.09 19.30
N ALA A 279 17.13 -1.43 20.29
CA ALA A 279 17.56 -0.05 20.18
C ALA A 279 18.99 -0.03 19.64
N CYS A 280 19.15 0.15 18.33
CA CYS A 280 20.46 0.49 17.78
C CYS A 280 20.64 2.01 17.88
N LEU A 281 21.53 2.43 18.78
CA LEU A 281 22.12 3.78 18.75
C LEU A 281 23.10 3.81 17.57
N LEU A 282 22.78 4.59 16.53
CA LEU A 282 23.71 4.94 15.45
C LEU A 282 24.23 6.36 15.68
#